data_AF-A0A534T9F7-F1
#
_entry.id   AF-A0A534T9F7-F1
#
_cell.length_a   1.000
_cell.length_b   1.000
_cell.length_c   1.000
_cell.angle_alpha   90.00
_cell.angle_beta   90.00
_cell.angle_gamma   90.00
#
_symmetry.space_group_name_H-M   'P 1'
#
loop_
_entity.id
_entity.type
_entity.pdbx_description
1 polymer ?
#
loop_
_entity_poly.entity_id
_entity_poly.type
_entity_poly.pdbx_seq_one_letter_code
_entity_poly.pdbx_strand_id
1 'polypeptide(L)' 'MGRRPVGLSDEGRAQTAALVPLLRTLAPDRVVTSPLARARETADAVASGLGLPLALESDLV' A
#
# COMPACT_ATOMS: atom_id res chain seq x y z
N MET A 1 8.68 11.85 17.90
CA MET A 1 7.49 10.97 17.91
C MET A 1 7.18 10.55 16.47
N GLY A 2 7.21 9.26 16.12
CA GLY A 2 6.90 8.85 14.73
C GLY A 2 7.39 7.48 14.25
N ARG A 3 7.83 6.58 15.15
CA ARG A 3 8.34 5.24 14.80
C ARG A 3 7.57 4.09 15.44
N ARG A 4 6.36 4.34 15.97
CA ARG A 4 5.54 3.23 16.50
C ARG A 4 4.92 2.49 15.32
N PRO A 5 5.09 1.16 15.23
CA PRO A 5 4.51 0.35 14.17
C PRO A 5 3.03 0.15 14.51
N VAL A 6 2.23 1.19 14.31
CA VAL A 6 0.78 1.05 14.32
C VAL A 6 0.42 0.68 12.88
N GLY A 7 -0.06 -0.55 12.72
CA GLY A 7 -0.63 -0.99 11.45
C GLY A 7 -1.93 -0.23 11.13
N LEU A 8 -2.55 -0.54 10.00
CA LEU A 8 -3.83 0.06 9.64
C LEU A 8 -4.88 -0.31 10.70
N SER A 9 -5.76 0.64 10.99
CA SER A 9 -7.03 0.33 11.66
C SER A 9 -7.93 -0.50 10.73
N ASP A 10 -9.02 -1.04 11.26
CA ASP A 10 -10.04 -1.72 10.43
C ASP A 10 -10.58 -0.77 9.35
N GLU A 11 -10.79 0.49 9.69
CA GLU A 11 -11.16 1.55 8.74
C GLU A 11 -10.09 1.73 7.65
N GLY A 12 -8.80 1.77 8.02
CA GLY A 12 -7.71 1.88 7.05
C GLY A 12 -7.64 0.68 6.10
N ARG A 13 -7.94 -0.53 6.59
CA ARG A 13 -8.06 -1.72 5.76
C ARG A 13 -9.25 -1.64 4.80
N ALA A 14 -10.41 -1.20 5.29
CA ALA A 14 -11.62 -1.04 4.47
C ALA A 14 -11.41 -0.02 3.34
N GLN A 15 -10.79 1.12 3.65
CA GLN A 15 -10.41 2.13 2.65
C GLN A 15 -9.44 1.59 1.61
N THR A 16 -8.43 0.83 2.04
CA THR A 16 -7.45 0.21 1.12
C THR A 16 -8.12 -0.80 0.19
N ALA A 17 -9.06 -1.61 0.70
CA ALA A 17 -9.82 -2.54 -0.13
C ALA A 17 -10.72 -1.81 -1.14
N ALA A 18 -11.34 -0.69 -0.75
CA ALA A 18 -12.16 0.14 -1.64
C ALA A 18 -11.35 0.85 -2.74
N LEU A 19 -10.04 1.08 -2.51
CA LEU A 19 -9.15 1.71 -3.47
C LEU A 19 -8.77 0.80 -4.65
N VAL A 20 -8.67 -0.52 -4.40
CA VAL A 20 -8.20 -1.49 -5.41
C VAL A 20 -9.01 -1.45 -6.71
N PRO A 21 -10.37 -1.48 -6.72
CA PRO A 21 -11.15 -1.37 -7.95
C PRO A 21 -10.89 -0.08 -8.72
N LEU A 22 -10.68 1.04 -8.02
CA LEU A 22 -10.39 2.33 -8.65
C LEU A 22 -9.02 2.30 -9.33
N LEU A 23 -8.01 1.76 -8.65
CA LEU A 23 -6.66 1.63 -9.20
C LEU A 23 -6.58 0.68 -10.40
N ARG A 24 -7.42 -0.36 -10.47
CA ARG A 24 -7.48 -1.24 -11.66
C ARG A 24 -7.81 -0.46 -12.93
N THR A 25 -8.58 0.63 -12.84
CA THR A 25 -8.94 1.44 -14.02
C THR A 25 -7.75 2.22 -14.59
N LEU A 26 -6.72 2.45 -13.78
CA LEU A 26 -5.48 3.10 -14.20
C LEU A 26 -4.48 2.13 -14.85
N ALA A 27 -4.75 0.81 -14.78
CA ALA A 27 -3.90 -0.26 -15.30
C ALA A 27 -2.39 -0.13 -14.95
N PRO A 28 -2.03 0.01 -13.66
CA PRO A 28 -0.63 0.09 -13.27
C PRO A 28 0.12 -1.24 -13.48
N ASP A 29 1.41 -1.16 -13.78
CA ASP A 29 2.27 -2.34 -13.99
C ASP A 29 2.97 -2.82 -12.71
N ARG A 30 3.13 -1.94 -11.71
CA ARG A 30 3.83 -2.23 -10.45
C ARG A 30 3.43 -1.28 -9.32
N VAL A 31 3.66 -1.72 -8.09
CA VAL A 31 3.51 -0.89 -6.87
C VAL A 31 4.89 -0.60 -6.28
N VAL A 32 5.12 0.63 -5.83
CA VAL A 32 6.37 1.05 -5.16
C VAL A 32 6.02 1.72 -3.84
N THR A 33 6.75 1.42 -2.77
CA THR A 33 6.47 1.98 -1.44
C THR A 33 7.74 2.23 -0.63
N SER A 34 7.65 3.11 0.37
CA SER A 34 8.72 3.39 1.31
C SER A 34 8.86 2.31 2.38
N PRO A 35 10.00 2.21 3.10
CA PRO A 35 10.18 1.21 4.17
C PRO A 35 9.32 1.51 5.42
N LEU A 36 8.50 2.55 5.43
CA LEU A 36 7.63 2.89 6.55
C LEU A 36 6.50 1.85 6.69
N ALA A 37 6.36 1.26 7.87
CA ALA A 37 5.43 0.15 8.12
C ALA A 37 3.99 0.40 7.63
N ARG A 38 3.44 1.60 7.85
CA ARG A 38 2.10 1.98 7.37
C ARG A 38 1.99 2.04 5.84
N ALA A 39 3.02 2.56 5.17
CA ALA A 39 3.06 2.68 3.72
C ALA A 39 3.21 1.29 3.09
N ARG A 40 4.00 0.44 3.74
CA ARG A 40 4.14 -0.96 3.35
C ARG A 40 2.84 -1.74 3.49
N GLU A 41 2.12 -1.62 4.61
CA GLU A 41 0.86 -2.33 4.82
C GLU A 41 -0.20 -1.95 3.77
N THR A 42 -0.33 -0.67 3.45
CA THR A 42 -1.21 -0.22 2.36
C THR A 42 -0.76 -0.76 1.01
N ALA A 43 0.53 -0.67 0.69
CA ALA A 43 1.06 -1.09 -0.59
C ALA A 43 1.00 -2.61 -0.80
N ASP A 44 1.22 -3.42 0.24
CA ASP A 44 1.05 -4.87 0.21
C ASP A 44 -0.40 -5.25 -0.12
N ALA A 45 -1.37 -4.59 0.52
CA ALA A 45 -2.79 -4.84 0.26
C ALA A 45 -3.20 -4.42 -1.16
N VAL A 46 -2.70 -3.27 -1.64
CA VAL A 46 -2.94 -2.81 -3.03
C VAL A 46 -2.30 -3.75 -4.04
N ALA A 47 -1.02 -4.10 -3.87
CA ALA A 47 -0.29 -4.98 -4.78
C ALA A 47 -0.95 -6.37 -4.86
N SER A 48 -1.34 -6.93 -3.71
CA SER A 48 -2.08 -8.19 -3.64
C SER A 48 -3.45 -8.10 -4.30
N GLY A 49 -4.18 -7.00 -4.08
CA GLY A 49 -5.48 -6.77 -4.69
C GLY A 49 -5.43 -6.56 -6.21
N LEU A 50 -4.32 -6.05 -6.73
CA LEU A 50 -4.10 -5.84 -8.16
C LEU A 50 -3.38 -7.01 -8.84
N GLY A 51 -2.77 -7.93 -8.08
CA GLY A 51 -1.94 -9.02 -8.62
C GLY A 51 -0.62 -8.53 -9.20
N LEU A 52 -0.05 -7.45 -8.64
CA LEU A 52 1.12 -6.77 -9.17
C LEU A 52 2.35 -6.94 -8.26
N PRO A 53 3.57 -6.87 -8.82
CA PRO A 53 4.79 -6.87 -8.02
C PRO A 53 4.90 -5.60 -7.17
N LEU A 54 5.35 -5.77 -5.92
CA LEU A 54 5.68 -4.69 -5.00
C LEU A 54 7.20 -4.51 -4.89
N ALA A 55 7.67 -3.27 -5.06
CA ALA A 55 9.06 -2.89 -4.82
C ALA A 55 9.17 -1.93 -3.62
N LEU A 56 10.19 -2.14 -2.78
CA LEU A 56 10.57 -1.19 -1.74
C LEU A 56 11.56 -0.18 -2.32
N GLU A 57 11.28 1.10 -2.12
CA GLU A 57 12.18 2.19 -2.48
C GLU A 57 12.56 2.99 -1.23
N SER A 58 13.86 3.08 -0.97
CA SER A 58 14.41 3.60 0.28
C SER A 58 14.33 5.12 0.35
N ASP A 59 14.34 5.77 -0.81
CA ASP A 59 14.34 7.24 -0.96
C ASP A 59 12.93 7.83 -1.12
N LEU A 60 11.89 6.99 -1.06
CA LEU A 60 10.51 7.44 -1.11
C LEU A 60 10.10 8.00 0.27
N VAL A 61 10.13 9.33 0.43
CA VAL A 61 9.82 10.04 1.68
C VAL A 61 8.34 10.30 1.89
#